data_AF-A0A1F2RR30-F1
#
_entry.id   AF-A0A1F2RR30-F1
#
_cell.length_a   1.000
_cell.length_b   1.000
_cell.length_c   1.000
_cell.angle_alpha   90.00
_cell.angle_beta   90.00
_cell.angle_gamma   90.00
#
_symmetry.space_group_name_H-M   'P 1'
#
loop_
_entity.id
_entity.type
_entity.pdbx_description
1 polymer ?
#
loop_
_entity_poly.entity_id
_entity_poly.type
_entity_poly.pdbx_seq_one_letter_code
_entity_poly.pdbx_strand_id
1 'polypeptide(L)'
;MLNYQGGQSVKSGFYWNFKRWEIVTIEKGAGLLPGSETDRYIKLPVLLFMCSAPFLGLLYVVFLPFIGFAMVFWLVARKIMQFLGKAITELRALVRATLRA
;
A
#
# COMPACT_ATOMS: atom_id res chain seq x y z
N MET A 1 21.90 8.32 -16.94
CA MET A 1 20.60 8.93 -17.30
C MET A 1 19.53 7.87 -17.11
N LEU A 2 18.65 8.01 -16.11
CA LEU A 2 17.63 7.01 -15.76
C LEU A 2 16.30 7.21 -16.50
N ASN A 3 16.11 8.38 -17.10
CA ASN A 3 14.91 8.77 -17.84
C ASN A 3 15.20 8.72 -19.34
N TYR A 4 14.41 7.93 -20.07
CA TYR A 4 14.44 7.79 -21.53
C TYR A 4 13.11 8.32 -22.09
N GLN A 5 13.15 8.90 -23.29
CA GLN A 5 11.95 9.43 -23.95
C GLN A 5 11.44 8.47 -25.03
N GLY A 6 10.14 8.45 -25.28
CA GLY A 6 9.56 7.76 -26.44
C GLY A 6 10.22 8.23 -27.73
N GLY A 7 10.50 7.31 -28.64
CA GLY A 7 11.25 7.58 -29.87
C GLY A 7 12.79 7.55 -29.74
N GLN A 8 13.35 7.43 -28.54
CA GLN A 8 14.81 7.24 -28.40
C GLN A 8 15.24 5.80 -28.67
N SER A 9 16.37 5.64 -29.37
CA SER A 9 17.03 4.35 -29.54
C SER A 9 17.75 3.96 -28.26
N VAL A 10 17.33 2.87 -27.62
CA VAL A 10 17.88 2.41 -26.35
C VAL A 10 18.40 0.98 -26.45
N LYS A 11 19.40 0.66 -25.61
CA LYS A 11 19.94 -0.70 -25.49
C LYS A 11 18.89 -1.63 -24.87
N SER A 12 18.98 -2.92 -25.17
CA SER A 12 18.12 -3.97 -24.63
C SER A 12 17.92 -3.86 -23.10
N GLY A 13 16.68 -4.10 -22.68
CA GLY A 13 16.27 -4.01 -21.27
C GLY A 13 14.77 -3.79 -21.08
N PHE A 14 14.37 -3.78 -19.82
CA PHE A 14 13.00 -3.49 -19.40
C PHE A 14 12.85 -1.99 -19.15
N TYR A 15 11.83 -1.39 -19.76
CA TYR A 15 11.53 0.03 -19.64
C TYR A 15 10.10 0.20 -19.15
N TRP A 16 9.93 0.85 -18.01
CA TRP A 16 8.61 1.08 -17.42
C TRP A 16 8.18 2.52 -17.64
N ASN A 17 7.00 2.70 -18.23
CA ASN A 17 6.28 3.96 -18.25
C ASN A 17 5.35 4.04 -17.03
N PHE A 18 5.70 4.85 -16.03
CA PHE A 18 4.90 5.02 -14.80
C PHE A 18 3.56 5.75 -15.05
N LYS A 19 3.46 6.54 -16.12
CA LYS A 19 2.23 7.28 -16.45
C LYS A 19 1.18 6.36 -17.06
N ARG A 20 1.62 5.37 -17.84
CA ARG A 20 0.76 4.38 -18.51
C ARG A 20 0.72 3.02 -17.82
N TRP A 21 1.52 2.81 -16.77
CA TRP A 21 1.69 1.52 -16.09
C TRP A 21 2.05 0.38 -17.05
N GLU A 22 2.84 0.68 -18.09
CA GLU A 22 3.20 -0.26 -19.14
C GLU A 22 4.70 -0.61 -19.06
N ILE A 23 5.01 -1.90 -19.12
CA ILE A 23 6.38 -2.40 -19.17
C ILE A 23 6.67 -2.82 -20.61
N VAL A 24 7.59 -2.11 -21.25
CA VAL A 24 8.04 -2.41 -22.61
C VAL A 24 9.39 -3.11 -22.53
N THR A 25 9.50 -4.26 -23.18
CA THR A 25 10.75 -5.02 -23.29
C THR A 25 11.33 -4.78 -24.67
N ILE A 26 12.56 -4.25 -24.72
CA ILE A 26 13.32 -4.15 -25.96
C ILE A 26 14.22 -5.37 -26.07
N GLU A 27 13.91 -6.25 -27.03
CA GLU A 27 14.69 -7.45 -27.34
C GLU A 27 16.04 -7.11 -27.99
N LYS A 28 16.93 -8.11 -28.11
CA LYS A 28 18.36 -7.95 -28.47
C LYS A 28 18.59 -6.97 -29.64
N GLY A 29 19.26 -5.85 -29.35
CA GLY A 29 19.64 -4.84 -30.34
C GLY A 29 19.50 -3.41 -29.80
N ALA A 30 19.54 -2.44 -30.70
CA ALA A 30 19.10 -1.07 -30.46
C ALA A 30 17.63 -0.98 -30.93
N GLY A 31 16.71 -0.78 -30.00
CA GLY A 31 15.28 -0.68 -30.28
C GLY A 31 14.74 0.69 -29.96
N LEU A 32 13.73 1.13 -30.71
CA LEU A 32 13.03 2.39 -30.46
C LEU A 32 12.01 2.20 -29.34
N LEU A 33 12.04 3.09 -28.35
CA LEU A 33 10.97 3.13 -27.35
C LEU A 33 9.66 3.55 -28.03
N PRO A 34 8.57 2.79 -27.89
CA PRO A 34 7.27 3.18 -28.43
C PRO A 34 6.76 4.45 -27.73
N GLY A 35 5.94 5.23 -28.42
CA GLY A 35 5.36 6.46 -27.88
C GLY A 35 6.03 7.74 -28.37
N SER A 36 5.59 8.87 -27.81
CA SER A 36 6.02 10.22 -28.20
C SER A 36 7.14 10.75 -27.29
N GLU A 37 7.77 11.88 -27.65
CA GLU A 37 8.77 12.56 -26.79
C GLU A 37 8.20 12.96 -25.40
N THR A 38 6.88 12.96 -25.24
CA THR A 38 6.23 13.21 -23.94
C THR A 38 6.14 11.97 -23.04
N ASP A 39 6.32 10.77 -23.59
CA ASP A 39 6.36 9.52 -22.84
C ASP A 39 7.73 9.32 -22.19
N ARG A 40 7.72 9.16 -20.86
CA ARG A 40 8.93 8.93 -20.07
C ARG A 40 9.01 7.50 -19.62
N TYR A 41 10.12 6.87 -19.95
CA TYR A 41 10.47 5.50 -19.61
C TYR A 41 11.62 5.49 -18.62
N ILE A 42 11.49 4.69 -17.58
CA ILE A 42 12.58 4.43 -16.64
C ILE A 42 13.11 3.04 -16.92
N LYS A 43 14.43 2.92 -17.08
CA LYS A 43 15.07 1.62 -17.23
C LYS A 43 14.98 0.87 -15.91
N LEU A 44 14.27 -0.25 -15.89
CA LEU A 44 14.20 -1.11 -14.73
C LEU A 44 15.38 -2.08 -14.73
N PRO A 45 16.25 -2.04 -13.72
CA PRO A 45 17.20 -3.11 -13.50
C PRO A 45 16.44 -4.39 -13.17
N VAL A 46 16.75 -5.49 -13.84
CA VAL A 46 16.15 -6.81 -13.56
C VAL A 46 16.30 -7.18 -12.08
N LEU A 47 17.42 -6.80 -11.47
CA LEU A 47 17.67 -7.01 -10.05
C LEU A 47 16.63 -6.33 -9.15
N LEU A 48 16.19 -5.12 -9.51
CA LEU A 48 15.21 -4.35 -8.75
C LEU A 48 13.82 -4.99 -8.85
N PHE A 49 13.49 -5.57 -10.01
CA PHE A 49 12.27 -6.35 -10.20
C PHE A 49 12.32 -7.71 -9.48
N MET A 50 13.49 -8.36 -9.45
CA MET A 50 13.67 -9.60 -8.69
C MET A 50 13.62 -9.34 -7.17
N CYS A 51 14.15 -8.22 -6.70
CA CYS A 51 14.11 -7.85 -5.29
C CYS A 51 12.74 -7.30 -4.84
N SER A 52 11.91 -6.79 -5.76
CA SER A 52 10.59 -6.26 -5.40
C SER A 52 9.65 -7.36 -4.89
N ALA A 53 9.72 -8.57 -5.46
CA ALA A 53 8.91 -9.71 -5.03
C ALA A 53 9.15 -10.12 -3.55
N PRO A 54 10.39 -10.41 -3.10
CA PRO A 54 10.65 -10.70 -1.69
C PRO A 54 10.44 -9.47 -0.81
N PHE A 55 10.69 -8.25 -1.29
CA PHE A 55 10.45 -7.03 -0.52
C PHE A 55 8.96 -6.83 -0.21
N LEU A 56 8.07 -7.02 -1.19
CA LEU A 56 6.63 -6.95 -0.98
C LEU A 56 6.13 -8.05 -0.03
N GLY A 57 6.66 -9.27 -0.16
CA GLY A 57 6.38 -10.37 0.76
C GLY A 57 6.83 -10.06 2.19
N LEU A 58 8.02 -9.49 2.36
CA LEU A 58 8.54 -9.08 3.66
C LEU A 58 7.69 -7.96 4.27
N LEU A 59 7.31 -6.96 3.47
CA LEU A 59 6.41 -5.89 3.91
C LEU A 59 5.09 -6.48 4.39
N TYR A 60 4.50 -7.42 3.64
CA TYR A 60 3.29 -8.11 4.06
C TYR A 60 3.46 -8.84 5.40
N VAL A 61 4.49 -9.68 5.53
CA VAL A 61 4.75 -10.45 6.76
C VAL A 61 5.03 -9.56 7.97
N VAL A 62 5.76 -8.46 7.77
CA VAL A 62 6.07 -7.50 8.85
C VAL A 62 4.81 -6.75 9.27
N PHE A 63 3.96 -6.30 8.34
CA PHE A 63 2.78 -5.50 8.66
C PHE A 63 1.58 -6.34 9.13
N LEU A 64 1.49 -7.62 8.74
CA LEU A 64 0.43 -8.54 9.16
C LEU A 64 0.21 -8.61 10.69
N PRO A 65 1.24 -8.81 11.53
CA PRO A 65 1.06 -8.89 12.98
C PRO A 65 0.55 -7.57 13.55
N PHE A 66 0.99 -6.42 13.05
CA PHE A 66 0.48 -5.11 13.52
C PHE A 66 -1.00 -4.95 13.22
N ILE A 67 -1.44 -5.35 12.02
CA ILE A 67 -2.86 -5.33 11.64
C ILE A 67 -3.65 -6.29 12.53
N GLY A 68 -3.12 -7.49 12.77
CA GLY A 68 -3.73 -8.46 13.68
C GLY A 68 -3.93 -7.91 15.09
N PHE A 69 -2.88 -7.33 15.69
CA PHE A 69 -2.97 -6.71 17.00
C PHE A 69 -3.93 -5.52 17.00
N ALA A 70 -3.87 -4.64 16.01
CA ALA A 70 -4.78 -3.50 15.90
C ALA A 70 -6.24 -3.95 15.85
N MET A 71 -6.54 -5.02 15.12
CA MET A 71 -7.90 -5.58 15.05
C MET A 71 -8.36 -6.14 16.40
N VAL A 72 -7.49 -6.88 17.10
CA VAL A 72 -7.78 -7.41 18.43
C VAL A 72 -8.00 -6.28 19.44
N PHE A 73 -7.09 -5.29 19.50
CA PHE A 73 -7.22 -4.13 20.38
C PHE A 73 -8.50 -3.35 20.10
N TRP A 74 -8.86 -3.16 18.83
CA TRP A 74 -10.08 -2.48 18.44
C TRP A 74 -11.33 -3.23 18.92
N LEU A 75 -11.35 -4.55 18.78
CA LEU A 75 -12.48 -5.38 19.21
C LEU A 75 -12.64 -5.35 20.74
N VAL A 76 -11.53 -5.45 21.47
CA VAL A 76 -11.50 -5.38 22.94
C VAL A 76 -11.94 -4.00 23.41
N ALA A 77 -11.36 -2.93 22.87
CA ALA A 77 -11.70 -1.56 23.23
C ALA A 77 -13.18 -1.26 23.00
N ARG A 78 -13.73 -1.70 21.86
CA ARG A 78 -15.15 -1.52 21.53
C ARG A 78 -16.06 -2.27 22.51
N LYS A 79 -15.69 -3.50 22.89
CA LYS A 79 -16.44 -4.28 23.87
C LYS A 79 -16.41 -3.62 25.25
N ILE A 80 -15.23 -3.15 25.69
CA ILE A 80 -15.05 -2.41 26.95
C ILE A 80 -15.92 -1.15 26.96
N MET A 81 -15.86 -0.31 25.92
CA MET A 81 -16.69 0.91 25.84
C MET A 81 -18.20 0.62 25.93
N GLN A 82 -18.68 -0.46 25.31
CA GLN A 82 -20.08 -0.87 25.41
C GLN A 82 -20.47 -1.26 26.84
N PHE A 83 -19.60 -1.98 27.56
CA PHE A 83 -19.86 -2.34 28.96
C PHE A 83 -19.84 -1.12 29.89
N LEU A 84 -18.86 -0.22 29.75
CA LEU A 84 -18.82 1.02 30.54
C LEU A 84 -20.04 1.91 30.27
N GLY A 85 -20.44 2.07 29.00
CA GLY A 85 -21.62 2.86 28.64
C GLY A 85 -22.90 2.35 29.30
N LYS A 86 -23.10 1.02 29.33
CA LYS A 86 -24.24 0.40 30.02
C LYS A 86 -24.17 0.63 31.54
N ALA A 87 -23.03 0.36 32.17
CA ALA A 87 -22.86 0.54 33.62
C ALA A 87 -23.09 1.99 34.07
N ILE A 88 -22.60 2.97 33.30
CA ILE A 88 -22.82 4.40 33.57
C ILE A 88 -24.29 4.76 33.42
N THR A 89 -25.00 4.17 32.46
CA THR A 89 -26.42 4.44 32.22
C THR A 89 -27.28 3.91 33.37
N GLU A 90 -27.01 2.68 33.82
CA GLU A 90 -27.66 2.07 34.98
C GLU A 90 -27.41 2.89 36.26
N LEU A 91 -26.16 3.28 36.51
CA LEU A 91 -25.80 4.09 37.68
C LEU A 91 -26.52 5.46 37.66
N ARG A 92 -26.59 6.11 36.50
CA ARG A 92 -27.33 7.37 36.32
C ARG A 92 -28.84 7.19 36.55
N ALA A 93 -29.40 6.06 36.13
CA ALA A 93 -30.82 5.76 36.36
C ALA A 93 -31.12 5.60 37.85
N LEU A 94 -30.27 4.89 38.59
CA LEU A 94 -30.39 4.69 40.03
C LEU A 94 -30.27 6.01 40.81
N VAL A 95 -29.22 6.80 40.54
CA VAL A 95 -29.02 8.11 41.20
C VAL A 95 -30.20 9.06 40.94
N ARG A 96 -30.73 9.06 39.71
CA ARG A 96 -31.90 9.89 39.35
C ARG A 96 -33.18 9.43 40.05
N ALA A 97 -33.36 8.14 40.26
CA ALA A 97 -34.50 7.59 40.98
C ALA A 97 -34.43 7.94 42.47
N THR A 98 -33.25 7.81 43.09
CA THR A 98 -33.03 8.18 44.50
C THR A 98 -33.18 9.68 44.77
N LEU A 99 -32.79 10.55 43.83
CA LEU A 99 -32.96 12.00 43.96
C LEU A 99 -34.39 12.51 43.73
N ARG A 100 -35.30 11.65 43.23
CA ARG A 100 -36.72 11.98 42.97
C ARG A 100 -37.69 11.42 44.02
N ALA A 101 -37.19 10.59 44.95
CA ALA A 101 -37.95 10.06 46.09
C ALA A 101 -37.76 10.96 47.31
#